data_AF-A0A519ZCW0-F1
#
_entry.id   AF-A0A519ZCW0-F1
#
_cell.length_a   1.000
_cell.length_b   1.000
_cell.length_c   1.000
_cell.angle_alpha   90.00
_cell.angle_beta   90.00
_cell.angle_gamma   90.00
#
_symmetry.space_group_name_H-M   'P 1'
#
loop_
_entity.id
_entity.type
_entity.pdbx_description
1 polymer ?
#
loop_
_entity_poly.entity_id
_entity_poly.type
_entity_poly.pdbx_seq_one_letter_code
_entity_poly.pdbx_strand_id
1 'polypeptide(L)'
;MVPELADRFLGLNGEPKMYGRNSALAYAIILLYYLRVEKSNRLVFFIIVNILGVILSLSASTIILFAFLSIYILFISGKIKGVLVILAVTPIAYFILSSSTFFVEVTKSKIEKALLGVNNEIIPGEPKFFTRFDVFDRLALVYLYENPQYIITGVGPNLISLPASQYVNSLPEYTTFAERGGIDSVPNVMVNNVLARSGLIGVLMYIFFFKRLYRLSLRDKTGFSKGLVVISIAFNMVYFSVVLCFITGIVVAINIRRHINLRDT
;
A
#
# COMPACT_ATOMS: atom_id res chain seq x y z
N MET A 1 0.43 29.98 11.41
CA MET A 1 0.75 29.34 10.12
C MET A 1 2.23 28.97 10.17
N VAL A 2 2.59 27.69 10.07
CA VAL A 2 4.00 27.26 10.23
C VAL A 2 4.79 27.76 9.01
N PRO A 3 5.85 28.56 9.17
CA PRO A 3 6.60 29.15 8.05
C PRO A 3 7.10 28.12 7.03
N GLU A 4 7.43 26.91 7.49
CA GLU A 4 7.92 25.78 6.67
C GLU A 4 6.87 25.22 5.69
N LEU A 5 5.60 25.59 5.82
CA LEU A 5 4.53 25.18 4.91
C LEU A 5 4.30 26.15 3.76
N ALA A 6 4.82 27.38 3.83
CA ALA A 6 4.60 28.41 2.81
C ALA A 6 5.32 28.11 1.48
N ASP A 7 6.47 27.41 1.56
CA ASP A 7 7.30 27.07 0.39
C ASP A 7 7.05 25.66 -0.15
N ARG A 8 6.10 24.91 0.43
CA ARG A 8 5.75 23.56 -0.04
C ARG A 8 4.64 23.62 -1.06
N PHE A 9 4.79 22.88 -2.16
CA PHE A 9 3.69 22.59 -3.09
C PHE A 9 2.61 21.77 -2.35
N LEU A 10 1.63 22.45 -1.75
CA LEU A 10 0.53 21.84 -1.00
C LEU A 10 -0.50 21.13 -1.90
N GLY A 11 -0.40 21.29 -3.24
CA GLY A 11 -1.34 20.74 -4.23
C GLY A 11 -1.15 19.25 -4.56
N LEU A 12 -0.04 18.64 -4.16
CA LEU A 12 0.22 17.20 -4.31
C LEU A 12 0.15 16.52 -2.94
N ASN A 13 -1.06 16.46 -2.39
CA ASN A 13 -1.33 15.84 -1.09
C ASN A 13 -0.93 14.35 -1.14
N GLY A 14 0.21 14.00 -0.55
CA GLY A 14 0.72 12.63 -0.50
C GLY A 14 2.12 12.39 -1.10
N GLU A 15 2.77 13.40 -1.70
CA GLU A 15 4.12 13.23 -2.25
C GLU A 15 5.23 13.58 -1.25
N PRO A 16 6.36 12.84 -1.25
CA PRO A 16 6.87 11.95 -2.31
C PRO A 16 6.40 10.47 -2.24
N LYS A 17 5.66 10.07 -1.20
CA LYS A 17 5.31 8.65 -0.96
C LYS A 17 4.33 8.07 -2.00
N MET A 18 3.29 8.84 -2.35
CA MET A 18 2.23 8.41 -3.28
C MET A 18 2.76 8.21 -4.70
N TYR A 19 3.57 9.16 -5.18
CA TYR A 19 4.28 9.05 -6.45
C TYR A 19 5.09 7.75 -6.55
N GLY A 20 5.88 7.46 -5.51
CA GLY A 20 6.67 6.25 -5.46
C GLY A 20 5.82 4.98 -5.53
N ARG A 21 4.77 4.89 -4.70
CA ARG A 21 3.88 3.71 -4.67
C ARG A 21 3.20 3.50 -6.03
N ASN A 22 2.68 4.56 -6.65
CA ASN A 22 2.08 4.49 -7.98
C ASN A 22 3.10 4.06 -9.04
N SER A 23 4.34 4.56 -8.97
CA SER A 23 5.43 4.13 -9.85
C SER A 23 5.74 2.63 -9.68
N ALA A 24 5.80 2.13 -8.43
CA ALA A 24 6.01 0.71 -8.15
C ALA A 24 4.87 -0.17 -8.69
N LEU A 25 3.62 0.28 -8.57
CA LEU A 25 2.45 -0.40 -9.11
C LEU A 25 2.47 -0.46 -10.64
N ALA A 26 2.69 0.69 -11.29
CA ALA A 26 2.77 0.78 -12.74
C ALA A 26 3.92 -0.07 -13.28
N TYR A 27 5.10 0.00 -12.67
CA TYR A 27 6.22 -0.91 -12.94
C TYR A 27 5.78 -2.37 -12.88
N ALA A 28 5.13 -2.79 -11.80
CA ALA A 28 4.75 -4.17 -11.58
C ALA A 28 3.78 -4.67 -12.67
N ILE A 29 2.78 -3.86 -13.02
CA ILE A 29 1.81 -4.20 -14.07
C ILE A 29 2.49 -4.29 -15.44
N ILE A 30 3.34 -3.31 -15.78
CA ILE A 30 4.01 -3.25 -17.08
C ILE A 30 5.04 -4.37 -17.22
N LEU A 31 5.81 -4.67 -16.17
CA LEU A 31 6.75 -5.78 -16.16
C LEU A 31 6.02 -7.12 -16.32
N LEU A 32 4.92 -7.32 -15.61
CA LEU A 32 4.11 -8.53 -15.74
C LEU A 32 3.58 -8.66 -17.18
N TYR A 33 3.07 -7.58 -17.76
CA TYR A 33 2.60 -7.56 -19.15
C TYR A 33 3.74 -7.89 -20.13
N TYR A 34 4.91 -7.27 -19.94
CA TYR A 34 6.11 -7.51 -20.76
C TYR A 34 6.57 -8.97 -20.74
N LEU A 35 6.50 -9.62 -19.57
CA LEU A 35 6.93 -11.01 -19.41
C LEU A 35 5.91 -12.04 -19.89
N ARG A 36 4.62 -11.69 -19.95
CA ARG A 36 3.53 -12.66 -20.20
C ARG A 36 2.77 -12.48 -21.51
N VAL A 37 2.72 -11.26 -22.04
CA VAL A 37 1.84 -10.93 -23.16
C VAL A 37 2.67 -10.48 -24.37
N GLU A 38 3.42 -9.39 -24.24
CA GLU A 38 4.09 -8.76 -25.37
C GLU A 38 5.43 -8.17 -24.97
N LYS A 39 6.48 -8.43 -25.76
CA LYS A 39 7.79 -7.81 -25.59
C LYS A 39 7.95 -6.65 -26.56
N SER A 40 7.95 -5.43 -26.04
CA SER A 40 8.09 -4.20 -26.83
C SER A 40 9.08 -3.24 -26.18
N ASN A 41 9.90 -2.57 -26.99
CA ASN A 41 10.87 -1.57 -26.52
C ASN A 41 10.18 -0.40 -25.80
N ARG A 42 8.93 -0.09 -26.18
CA ARG A 42 8.12 0.94 -25.49
C ARG A 42 7.84 0.55 -24.05
N LEU A 43 7.57 -0.73 -23.77
CA LEU A 43 7.35 -1.22 -22.41
C LEU A 43 8.62 -1.15 -21.56
N VAL A 44 9.78 -1.45 -22.16
CA VAL A 44 11.08 -1.32 -21.48
C VAL A 44 11.32 0.13 -21.06
N PHE A 45 11.03 1.10 -21.94
CA PHE A 45 11.10 2.53 -21.60
C PHE A 45 10.23 2.85 -20.37
N PHE A 46 8.95 2.45 -20.36
CA PHE A 46 8.09 2.71 -19.22
C PHE A 46 8.52 1.99 -17.93
N ILE A 47 9.10 0.79 -18.04
CA ILE A 47 9.70 0.09 -16.90
C ILE A 47 10.81 0.94 -16.28
N ILE A 48 11.73 1.46 -17.10
CA ILE A 48 12.85 2.30 -16.64
C ILE A 48 12.33 3.58 -15.99
N VAL A 49 11.37 4.26 -16.62
CA VAL A 49 10.76 5.49 -16.07
C VAL A 49 10.17 5.24 -14.68
N ASN A 50 9.45 4.13 -14.49
CA ASN A 50 8.86 3.81 -13.19
C ASN A 50 9.91 3.39 -12.13
N ILE A 51 11.01 2.75 -12.53
CA ILE A 51 12.15 2.48 -11.64
C ILE A 51 12.75 3.81 -11.14
N LEU A 52 12.96 4.77 -12.05
CA LEU A 52 13.43 6.11 -11.67
C LEU A 52 12.43 6.79 -10.73
N GLY A 53 11.12 6.67 -10.98
CA GLY A 53 10.09 7.20 -10.08
C GLY A 53 10.16 6.59 -8.67
N VAL A 54 10.41 5.29 -8.56
CA VAL A 54 10.65 4.62 -7.26
C VAL A 54 11.88 5.18 -6.55
N ILE A 55 13.00 5.33 -7.26
CA ILE A 55 14.26 5.86 -6.70
C ILE A 55 14.07 7.31 -6.23
N LEU A 56 13.49 8.16 -7.08
CA LEU A 56 13.26 9.58 -6.79
C LEU A 56 12.29 9.80 -5.61
N SER A 57 11.40 8.83 -5.34
CA SER A 57 10.48 8.94 -4.20
C SER A 57 11.15 8.87 -2.84
N LEU A 58 12.36 8.29 -2.75
CA LEU A 58 13.14 8.06 -1.52
C LEU A 58 12.27 7.53 -0.34
N SER A 59 11.24 6.75 -0.65
CA SER A 59 10.23 6.28 0.30
C SER A 59 10.45 4.81 0.62
N ALA A 60 10.65 4.50 1.90
CA ALA A 60 10.82 3.13 2.38
C ALA A 60 9.69 2.20 1.95
N SER A 61 8.44 2.65 2.14
CA SER A 61 7.25 1.88 1.75
C SER A 61 7.21 1.61 0.25
N THR A 62 7.73 2.53 -0.56
CA THR A 62 7.84 2.36 -2.01
C THR A 62 8.89 1.31 -2.36
N ILE A 63 10.07 1.39 -1.76
CA ILE A 63 11.19 0.47 -2.04
C ILE A 63 10.82 -0.96 -1.63
N ILE A 64 10.21 -1.12 -0.45
CA ILE A 64 9.75 -2.43 0.05
C ILE A 64 8.69 -3.00 -0.90
N LEU A 65 7.69 -2.21 -1.27
CA LEU A 65 6.64 -2.63 -2.20
C LEU A 65 7.22 -3.00 -3.57
N PHE A 66 8.13 -2.19 -4.10
CA PHE A 66 8.81 -2.44 -5.37
C PHE A 66 9.60 -3.76 -5.33
N ALA A 67 10.41 -3.99 -4.29
CA ALA A 67 11.18 -5.22 -4.13
C ALA A 67 10.26 -6.46 -4.02
N PHE A 68 9.21 -6.38 -3.19
CA PHE A 68 8.23 -7.45 -3.02
C PHE A 68 7.52 -7.80 -4.34
N LEU A 69 7.00 -6.80 -5.05
CA LEU A 69 6.32 -7.01 -6.33
C LEU A 69 7.27 -7.54 -7.40
N SER A 70 8.51 -7.05 -7.44
CA SER A 70 9.53 -7.52 -8.39
C SER A 70 9.87 -9.00 -8.16
N ILE A 71 10.12 -9.40 -6.90
CA ILE A 71 10.37 -10.79 -6.52
C ILE A 71 9.19 -11.66 -6.92
N TYR A 72 7.97 -11.25 -6.57
CA TYR A 72 6.75 -11.98 -6.92
C TYR A 72 6.62 -12.18 -8.43
N ILE A 73 6.72 -11.12 -9.24
CA ILE A 73 6.57 -11.17 -10.70
C ILE A 73 7.63 -12.06 -11.35
N LEU A 74 8.90 -11.91 -10.93
CA LEU A 74 10.00 -12.71 -11.48
C LEU A 74 9.85 -14.18 -11.10
N PHE A 75 9.44 -14.46 -9.86
CA PHE A 75 9.19 -15.83 -9.39
C PHE A 75 8.10 -16.51 -10.20
N ILE A 76 6.90 -15.89 -10.30
CA ILE A 76 5.80 -16.51 -11.07
C ILE A 76 6.16 -16.68 -12.54
N SER A 77 7.00 -15.79 -13.09
CA SER A 77 7.45 -15.83 -14.49
C SER A 77 8.65 -16.76 -14.73
N GLY A 78 9.06 -17.55 -13.72
CA GLY A 78 10.16 -18.51 -13.82
C GLY A 78 11.55 -17.88 -13.98
N LYS A 79 11.71 -16.59 -13.66
CA LYS A 79 12.96 -15.83 -13.80
C LYS A 79 13.78 -15.87 -12.51
N ILE A 80 14.14 -17.08 -12.06
CA ILE A 80 14.83 -17.30 -10.78
C ILE A 80 16.14 -16.53 -10.67
N LYS A 81 16.92 -16.42 -11.76
CA LYS A 81 18.15 -15.59 -11.78
C LYS A 81 17.87 -14.14 -11.39
N GLY A 82 16.77 -13.56 -11.87
CA GLY A 82 16.37 -12.20 -11.52
C GLY A 82 15.96 -12.09 -10.05
N VAL A 83 15.26 -13.10 -9.51
CA VAL A 83 14.92 -13.17 -8.07
C VAL A 83 16.19 -13.16 -7.22
N LEU A 84 17.18 -13.99 -7.56
CA LEU A 84 18.46 -14.05 -6.87
C LEU A 84 19.21 -12.73 -6.92
N VAL A 85 19.21 -12.04 -8.07
CA VAL A 85 19.79 -10.70 -8.21
C VAL A 85 19.12 -9.70 -7.27
N ILE A 86 17.79 -9.65 -7.23
CA ILE A 86 17.08 -8.73 -6.33
C ILE A 86 17.36 -9.05 -4.86
N LEU A 87 17.36 -10.34 -4.49
CA LEU A 87 17.68 -10.78 -3.13
C LEU A 87 19.11 -10.45 -2.74
N ALA A 88 20.07 -10.47 -3.68
CA ALA A 88 21.45 -10.08 -3.43
C ALA A 88 21.65 -8.55 -3.36
N VAL A 89 20.96 -7.79 -4.22
CA VAL A 89 21.08 -6.33 -4.30
C VAL A 89 20.36 -5.65 -3.12
N THR A 90 19.26 -6.19 -2.63
CA THR A 90 18.46 -5.56 -1.56
C THR A 90 19.26 -5.35 -0.25
N PRO A 91 20.03 -6.32 0.28
CA PRO A 91 20.89 -6.12 1.44
C PRO A 91 21.99 -5.07 1.20
N ILE A 92 22.59 -5.06 0.00
CA ILE A 92 23.64 -4.09 -0.36
C ILE A 92 23.06 -2.67 -0.40
N ALA A 93 21.91 -2.51 -1.05
CA ALA A 93 21.19 -1.25 -1.10
C ALA A 93 20.78 -0.79 0.30
N TYR A 94 20.29 -1.70 1.15
CA TYR A 94 19.97 -1.40 2.54
C TYR A 94 21.20 -0.93 3.31
N PHE A 95 22.35 -1.60 3.14
CA PHE A 95 23.60 -1.21 3.79
C PHE A 95 24.01 0.21 3.39
N ILE A 96 24.03 0.53 2.09
CA ILE A 96 24.35 1.87 1.57
C ILE A 96 23.37 2.92 2.12
N LEU A 97 22.06 2.63 2.06
CA LEU A 97 21.03 3.54 2.56
C LEU A 97 21.14 3.74 4.08
N SER A 98 21.48 2.69 4.83
CA SER A 98 21.62 2.77 6.29
C SER A 98 22.78 3.65 6.75
N SER A 99 23.74 3.96 5.86
CA SER A 99 24.80 4.93 6.10
C SER A 99 24.37 6.39 5.88
N SER A 100 23.21 6.62 5.27
CA SER A 100 22.67 7.98 5.06
C SER A 100 21.98 8.49 6.33
N THR A 101 22.37 9.67 6.80
CA THR A 101 21.74 10.35 7.96
C THR A 101 20.23 10.52 7.75
N PHE A 102 19.83 10.96 6.55
CA PHE A 102 18.42 11.11 6.19
C PHE A 102 17.62 9.80 6.33
N PHE A 103 18.18 8.68 5.88
CA PHE A 103 17.51 7.38 6.01
C PHE A 103 17.39 6.95 7.47
N VAL A 104 18.45 7.13 8.26
CA VAL A 104 18.45 6.78 9.69
C VAL A 104 17.39 7.58 10.45
N GLU A 105 17.35 8.89 10.27
CA GLU A 105 16.43 9.78 10.99
C GLU A 105 14.97 9.59 10.54
N VAL A 106 14.72 9.49 9.22
CA VAL A 106 13.35 9.53 8.68
C VAL A 106 12.73 8.14 8.53
N THR A 107 13.54 7.12 8.22
CA THR A 107 13.06 5.80 7.78
C THR A 107 13.36 4.71 8.79
N LYS A 108 14.59 4.62 9.30
CA LYS A 108 15.00 3.55 10.21
C LYS A 108 14.17 3.54 11.49
N SER A 109 13.98 4.71 12.11
CA SER A 109 13.11 4.85 13.28
C SER A 109 11.67 4.35 13.03
N LYS A 110 11.10 4.59 11.84
CA LYS A 110 9.77 4.08 11.47
C LYS A 110 9.74 2.56 11.32
N ILE A 111 10.80 1.98 10.76
CA ILE A 111 10.94 0.52 10.63
C ILE A 111 11.08 -0.12 12.01
N GLU A 112 11.92 0.43 12.87
CA GLU A 112 12.11 -0.03 14.24
C GLU A 112 10.81 0.04 15.04
N LYS A 113 10.07 1.17 14.93
CA LYS A 113 8.72 1.31 15.52
C LYS A 113 7.73 0.27 15.01
N ALA A 114 7.73 -0.04 13.71
CA ALA A 114 6.84 -1.06 13.16
C ALA A 114 7.17 -2.48 13.63
N LEU A 115 8.46 -2.78 13.85
CA LEU A 115 8.92 -4.11 14.28
C LEU A 115 8.80 -4.32 15.79
N LEU A 116 9.29 -3.36 16.56
CA LEU A 116 9.45 -3.47 18.01
C LEU A 116 8.29 -2.83 18.79
N GLY A 117 7.54 -1.92 18.15
CA GLY A 117 6.56 -1.08 18.83
C GLY A 117 7.23 0.07 19.57
N VAL A 118 6.43 0.89 20.22
CA VAL A 118 6.91 1.90 21.17
C VAL A 118 6.67 1.36 22.57
N ASN A 119 7.69 1.40 23.43
CA ASN A 119 7.60 0.91 24.81
C ASN A 119 6.71 1.77 25.72
N ASN A 120 6.36 2.98 25.27
CA ASN A 120 5.49 3.87 26.02
C ASN A 120 4.04 3.60 25.61
N GLU A 121 3.30 2.91 26.48
CA GLU A 121 1.84 2.92 26.43
C GLU A 121 1.41 4.35 26.77
N ILE A 122 0.97 5.08 25.74
CA ILE A 122 0.61 6.49 25.89
C ILE A 122 -0.91 6.63 26.01
N ILE A 123 -1.65 5.69 25.43
CA ILE A 123 -3.11 5.63 25.55
C ILE A 123 -3.45 4.55 26.60
N PRO A 124 -4.14 4.91 27.70
CA PRO A 124 -4.47 3.97 28.77
C PRO A 124 -5.23 2.75 28.25
N GLY A 125 -4.73 1.54 28.51
CA GLY A 125 -5.40 0.29 28.18
C GLY A 125 -5.36 -0.10 26.69
N GLU A 126 -4.61 0.60 25.85
CA GLU A 126 -4.42 0.19 24.46
C GLU A 126 -3.63 -1.12 24.35
N PRO A 127 -3.99 -2.04 23.45
CA PRO A 127 -3.17 -3.20 23.16
C PRO A 127 -1.76 -2.81 22.66
N LYS A 128 -0.70 -3.40 23.24
CA LYS A 128 0.71 -3.16 22.82
C LYS A 128 0.95 -3.35 21.32
N PHE A 129 0.18 -4.20 20.67
CA PHE A 129 0.28 -4.39 19.21
C PHE A 129 -0.07 -3.12 18.43
N PHE A 130 -0.96 -2.27 18.95
CA PHE A 130 -1.39 -1.03 18.28
C PHE A 130 -0.27 0.02 18.20
N THR A 131 0.71 -0.03 19.12
CA THR A 131 1.84 0.92 19.13
C THR A 131 2.80 0.73 17.96
N ARG A 132 2.69 -0.39 17.23
CA ARG A 132 3.45 -0.68 16.00
C ARG A 132 2.91 0.02 14.76
N PHE A 133 1.67 0.51 14.81
CA PHE A 133 1.05 1.18 13.69
C PHE A 133 1.38 2.66 13.66
N ASP A 134 1.27 3.24 12.46
CA ASP A 134 1.33 4.70 12.32
C ASP A 134 0.13 5.34 13.02
N VAL A 135 0.22 6.64 13.33
CA VAL A 135 -0.75 7.35 14.18
C VAL A 135 -2.19 7.17 13.71
N PHE A 136 -2.47 7.32 12.41
CA PHE A 136 -3.83 7.20 11.88
C PHE A 136 -4.40 5.77 12.02
N ASP A 137 -3.56 4.77 11.78
CA ASP A 137 -3.92 3.36 11.91
C ASP A 137 -4.10 2.97 13.39
N ARG A 138 -3.20 3.42 14.27
CA ARG A 138 -3.27 3.20 15.73
C ARG A 138 -4.53 3.81 16.33
N LEU A 139 -4.80 5.08 16.06
CA LEU A 139 -5.95 5.78 16.65
C LEU A 139 -7.29 5.18 16.18
N ALA A 140 -7.37 4.74 14.92
CA ALA A 140 -8.52 4.01 14.42
C ALA A 140 -8.72 2.67 15.14
N LEU A 141 -7.63 1.92 15.38
CA LEU A 141 -7.69 0.65 16.11
C LEU A 141 -8.09 0.84 17.58
N VAL A 142 -7.54 1.86 18.25
CA VAL A 142 -7.93 2.25 19.62
C VAL A 142 -9.42 2.58 19.67
N TYR A 143 -9.92 3.41 18.75
CA TYR A 143 -11.35 3.75 18.71
C TYR A 143 -12.24 2.51 18.56
N LEU A 144 -11.89 1.60 17.64
CA LEU A 144 -12.65 0.37 17.42
C LEU A 144 -12.57 -0.59 18.61
N TYR A 145 -11.47 -0.58 19.35
CA TYR A 145 -11.29 -1.37 20.56
C TYR A 145 -12.18 -0.87 21.70
N GLU A 146 -12.25 0.45 21.90
CA GLU A 146 -13.13 1.05 22.91
C GLU A 146 -14.61 1.04 22.50
N ASN A 147 -14.90 0.97 21.20
CA ASN A 147 -16.26 1.00 20.65
C ASN A 147 -16.53 -0.23 19.76
N PRO A 148 -16.64 -1.43 20.35
CA PRO A 148 -16.71 -2.69 19.62
C PRO A 148 -17.93 -2.80 18.71
N GLN A 149 -19.00 -2.02 18.94
CA GLN A 149 -20.16 -1.95 18.04
C GLN A 149 -19.77 -1.55 16.61
N TYR A 150 -18.75 -0.71 16.43
CA TYR A 150 -18.28 -0.29 15.11
C TYR A 150 -17.37 -1.32 14.43
N ILE A 151 -16.97 -2.40 15.11
CA ILE A 151 -16.21 -3.50 14.46
C ILE A 151 -17.07 -4.16 13.39
N ILE A 152 -18.40 -4.26 13.59
CA ILE A 152 -19.30 -4.96 12.67
C ILE A 152 -19.59 -4.10 11.43
N THR A 153 -19.97 -2.84 11.62
CA THR A 153 -20.48 -1.96 10.55
C THR A 153 -19.47 -0.91 10.08
N GLY A 154 -18.40 -0.68 10.85
CA GLY A 154 -17.52 0.47 10.67
C GLY A 154 -18.18 1.77 11.12
N VAL A 155 -17.39 2.84 11.09
CA VAL A 155 -17.76 4.21 11.44
C VAL A 155 -18.31 4.98 10.23
N GLY A 156 -18.12 4.42 9.03
CA GLY A 156 -18.59 4.98 7.77
C GLY A 156 -17.46 5.43 6.84
N PRO A 157 -17.80 5.76 5.58
CA PRO A 157 -16.85 6.17 4.52
C PRO A 157 -15.91 7.30 4.93
N ASN A 158 -14.66 6.96 5.26
CA ASN A 158 -13.61 7.92 5.60
C ASN A 158 -13.92 8.81 6.83
N LEU A 159 -14.80 8.36 7.73
CA LEU A 159 -15.23 9.14 8.90
C LEU A 159 -14.48 8.81 10.19
N ILE A 160 -13.70 7.72 10.22
CA ILE A 160 -13.02 7.24 11.42
C ILE A 160 -12.09 8.28 12.07
N SER A 161 -11.52 9.19 11.28
CA SER A 161 -10.65 10.24 11.79
C SER A 161 -11.37 11.19 12.75
N LEU A 162 -12.67 11.42 12.57
CA LEU A 162 -13.46 12.31 13.41
C LEU A 162 -13.54 11.81 14.86
N PRO A 163 -14.09 10.62 15.16
CA PRO A 163 -14.17 10.18 16.54
C PRO A 163 -12.81 9.68 17.07
N ALA A 164 -11.90 9.20 16.22
CA ALA A 164 -10.55 8.82 16.67
C ALA A 164 -9.68 10.02 17.09
N SER A 165 -10.06 11.25 16.73
CA SER A 165 -9.33 12.47 17.10
C SER A 165 -9.29 12.71 18.61
N GLN A 166 -10.22 12.14 19.38
CA GLN A 166 -10.22 12.26 20.84
C GLN A 166 -8.96 11.72 21.52
N TYR A 167 -8.27 10.78 20.87
CA TYR A 167 -7.03 10.15 21.37
C TYR A 167 -5.75 10.86 20.89
N VAL A 168 -5.86 11.95 20.14
CA VAL A 168 -4.69 12.68 19.64
C VAL A 168 -3.98 13.41 20.79
N ASN A 169 -4.76 14.00 21.71
CA ASN A 169 -4.23 14.75 22.86
C ASN A 169 -3.42 13.87 23.81
N SER A 170 -3.68 12.57 23.83
CA SER A 170 -2.86 11.61 24.59
C SER A 170 -1.49 11.37 23.98
N LEU A 171 -1.18 11.81 22.76
CA LEU A 171 0.11 11.51 22.11
C LEU A 171 1.03 12.75 22.00
N PRO A 172 2.05 12.90 22.87
CA PRO A 172 2.95 14.08 22.88
C PRO A 172 3.74 14.28 21.58
N GLU A 173 4.03 13.21 20.85
CA GLU A 173 4.74 13.24 19.56
C GLU A 173 3.90 13.88 18.43
N TYR A 174 2.61 14.11 18.66
CA TYR A 174 1.64 14.52 17.65
C TYR A 174 0.85 15.77 18.08
N THR A 175 1.44 16.62 18.92
CA THR A 175 0.88 17.92 19.34
C THR A 175 0.44 18.79 18.18
N THR A 176 1.15 18.71 17.04
CA THR A 176 0.75 19.41 15.80
C THR A 176 -0.63 19.02 15.27
N PHE A 177 -1.10 17.80 15.50
CA PHE A 177 -2.46 17.38 15.16
C PHE A 177 -3.47 17.82 16.23
N ALA A 178 -3.09 17.77 17.51
CA ALA A 178 -3.91 18.28 18.61
C ALA A 178 -4.21 19.78 18.44
N GLU A 179 -3.20 20.57 18.08
CA GLU A 179 -3.32 22.01 17.77
C GLU A 179 -4.24 22.30 16.58
N ARG A 180 -4.38 21.35 15.65
CA ARG A 180 -5.28 21.44 14.49
C ARG A 180 -6.70 20.94 14.78
N GLY A 181 -6.98 20.51 16.00
CA GLY A 181 -8.28 19.99 16.41
C GLY A 181 -8.53 18.52 16.06
N GLY A 182 -7.51 17.78 15.63
CA GLY A 182 -7.61 16.34 15.36
C GLY A 182 -6.77 15.83 14.20
N ILE A 183 -7.02 14.57 13.83
CA ILE A 183 -6.47 13.96 12.62
C ILE A 183 -7.46 14.11 11.45
N ASP A 184 -6.93 14.35 10.26
CA ASP A 184 -7.69 14.57 9.02
C ASP A 184 -7.50 13.45 8.00
N SER A 185 -6.72 12.43 8.35
CA SER A 185 -6.31 11.36 7.45
C SER A 185 -6.88 10.01 7.87
N VAL A 186 -7.26 9.20 6.88
CA VAL A 186 -7.75 7.84 7.10
C VAL A 186 -6.60 6.85 7.33
N PRO A 187 -6.87 5.69 7.98
CA PRO A 187 -5.88 4.62 8.10
C PRO A 187 -5.30 4.23 6.74
N ASN A 188 -4.00 3.97 6.67
CA ASN A 188 -3.35 3.68 5.40
C ASN A 188 -3.35 2.18 5.07
N VAL A 189 -3.33 1.32 6.11
CA VAL A 189 -3.29 -0.13 5.95
C VAL A 189 -4.68 -0.64 5.53
N MET A 190 -4.74 -1.48 4.50
CA MET A 190 -6.02 -1.95 3.92
C MET A 190 -7.01 -2.46 4.95
N VAL A 191 -6.55 -3.38 5.81
CA VAL A 191 -7.42 -4.07 6.75
C VAL A 191 -7.97 -3.08 7.76
N ASN A 192 -7.13 -2.21 8.31
CA ASN A 192 -7.54 -1.18 9.26
C ASN A 192 -8.49 -0.18 8.60
N ASN A 193 -8.20 0.24 7.36
CA ASN A 193 -9.06 1.18 6.63
C ASN A 193 -10.43 0.56 6.34
N VAL A 194 -10.47 -0.65 5.77
CA VAL A 194 -11.73 -1.34 5.44
C VAL A 194 -12.54 -1.63 6.71
N LEU A 195 -11.88 -2.09 7.78
CA LEU A 195 -12.52 -2.36 9.06
C LEU A 195 -13.08 -1.07 9.69
N ALA A 196 -12.30 0.01 9.73
CA ALA A 196 -12.76 1.29 10.24
C ALA A 196 -13.91 1.88 9.41
N ARG A 197 -13.88 1.68 8.09
CA ARG A 197 -14.84 2.25 7.15
C ARG A 197 -16.18 1.51 7.13
N SER A 198 -16.11 0.18 7.09
CA SER A 198 -17.25 -0.69 6.77
C SER A 198 -17.33 -1.94 7.64
N GLY A 199 -16.47 -2.04 8.66
CA GLY A 199 -16.46 -3.14 9.61
C GLY A 199 -16.15 -4.49 8.97
N LEU A 200 -16.48 -5.55 9.69
CA LEU A 200 -16.38 -6.93 9.23
C LEU A 200 -17.22 -7.17 7.98
N ILE A 201 -18.36 -6.48 7.83
CA ILE A 201 -19.20 -6.57 6.62
C ILE A 201 -18.38 -6.15 5.39
N GLY A 202 -17.68 -5.00 5.47
CA GLY A 202 -16.82 -4.53 4.39
C GLY A 202 -15.67 -5.49 4.08
N VAL A 203 -15.01 -6.02 5.12
CA VAL A 203 -13.94 -7.02 4.96
C VAL A 203 -14.45 -8.26 4.23
N LEU A 204 -15.61 -8.80 4.62
CA LEU A 204 -16.23 -9.96 3.98
C LEU A 204 -16.59 -9.69 2.51
N MET A 205 -17.16 -8.51 2.22
CA MET A 205 -17.44 -8.09 0.83
C MET A 205 -16.17 -8.04 0.00
N TYR A 206 -15.07 -7.52 0.58
CA TYR A 206 -13.79 -7.43 -0.09
C TYR A 206 -13.19 -8.81 -0.38
N ILE A 207 -13.25 -9.73 0.59
CA ILE A 207 -12.83 -11.12 0.42
C ILE A 207 -13.65 -11.78 -0.69
N PHE A 208 -14.98 -11.60 -0.70
CA PHE A 208 -15.85 -12.17 -1.72
C PHE A 208 -15.53 -11.60 -3.11
N PHE A 209 -15.37 -10.28 -3.22
CA PHE A 209 -15.01 -9.59 -4.46
C PHE A 209 -13.71 -10.14 -5.03
N PHE A 210 -12.62 -10.16 -4.25
CA PHE A 210 -11.33 -10.65 -4.73
C PHE A 210 -11.33 -12.15 -5.00
N LYS A 211 -12.06 -12.96 -4.22
CA LYS A 211 -12.24 -14.39 -4.50
C LYS A 211 -12.94 -14.61 -5.84
N ARG A 212 -14.00 -13.85 -6.15
CA ARG A 212 -14.72 -13.93 -7.42
C ARG A 212 -13.85 -13.47 -8.58
N LEU A 213 -13.18 -12.34 -8.42
CA LEU A 213 -12.30 -11.77 -9.42
C LEU A 213 -11.09 -12.68 -9.73
N TYR A 214 -10.49 -13.26 -8.69
CA TYR A 214 -9.42 -14.25 -8.85
C TYR A 214 -9.90 -15.48 -9.61
N ARG A 215 -11.07 -16.06 -9.26
CA ARG A 215 -11.65 -17.19 -10.00
C ARG A 215 -11.88 -16.88 -11.48
N LEU A 216 -12.35 -15.67 -11.79
CA LEU A 216 -12.51 -15.23 -13.18
C LEU A 216 -11.15 -15.12 -13.88
N SER A 217 -10.16 -14.56 -13.20
CA SER A 217 -8.81 -14.38 -13.74
C SER A 217 -8.09 -15.69 -14.11
N LEU A 218 -8.50 -16.83 -13.53
CA LEU A 218 -7.97 -18.16 -13.89
C LEU A 218 -8.35 -18.60 -15.33
N ARG A 219 -9.32 -17.93 -15.96
CA ARG A 219 -9.71 -18.21 -17.35
C ARG A 219 -8.71 -17.64 -18.37
N ASP A 220 -7.84 -16.73 -17.95
CA ASP A 220 -6.79 -16.16 -18.78
C ASP A 220 -5.60 -17.13 -18.90
N LYS A 221 -5.34 -17.60 -20.12
CA LYS A 221 -4.24 -18.53 -20.42
C LYS A 221 -2.86 -17.91 -20.24
N THR A 222 -2.71 -16.60 -20.41
CA THR A 222 -1.42 -15.91 -20.27
C THR A 222 -0.97 -15.83 -18.82
N GLY A 223 -1.91 -15.97 -17.87
CA GLY A 223 -1.68 -15.76 -16.44
C GLY A 223 -1.53 -14.29 -16.05
N PHE A 224 -1.65 -13.34 -16.99
CA PHE A 224 -1.56 -11.90 -16.73
C PHE A 224 -2.64 -11.44 -15.74
N SER A 225 -3.90 -11.82 -16.00
CA SER A 225 -5.05 -11.43 -15.19
C SER A 225 -4.92 -11.91 -13.75
N LYS A 226 -4.46 -13.15 -13.55
CA LYS A 226 -4.18 -13.71 -12.22
C LYS A 226 -3.11 -12.91 -11.50
N GLY A 227 -2.02 -12.60 -12.19
CA GLY A 227 -0.93 -11.79 -11.64
C GLY A 227 -1.41 -10.39 -11.26
N LEU A 228 -2.21 -9.74 -12.11
CA LEU A 228 -2.77 -8.41 -11.88
C LEU A 228 -3.67 -8.34 -10.64
N VAL A 229 -4.51 -9.36 -10.44
CA VAL A 229 -5.35 -9.46 -9.23
C VAL A 229 -4.49 -9.54 -7.97
N VAL A 230 -3.46 -10.37 -7.96
CA VAL A 230 -2.56 -10.51 -6.80
C VAL A 230 -1.76 -9.22 -6.56
N ILE A 231 -1.24 -8.58 -7.62
CA ILE A 231 -0.56 -7.27 -7.52
C ILE A 231 -1.51 -6.23 -6.91
N SER A 232 -2.78 -6.23 -7.33
CA SER A 232 -3.78 -5.30 -6.81
C SER A 232 -4.09 -5.53 -5.33
N ILE A 233 -4.19 -6.79 -4.89
CA ILE A 233 -4.35 -7.13 -3.46
C ILE A 233 -3.13 -6.65 -2.67
N ALA A 234 -1.92 -7.01 -3.13
CA ALA A 234 -0.68 -6.63 -2.47
C ALA A 234 -0.50 -5.11 -2.37
N PHE A 235 -0.83 -4.38 -3.43
CA PHE A 235 -0.82 -2.93 -3.43
C PHE A 235 -1.82 -2.36 -2.43
N ASN A 236 -3.06 -2.86 -2.44
CA ASN A 236 -4.09 -2.40 -1.53
C ASN A 236 -3.70 -2.58 -0.06
N MET A 237 -3.00 -3.66 0.30
CA MET A 237 -2.45 -3.90 1.64
C MET A 237 -1.55 -2.75 2.14
N VAL A 238 -0.82 -2.10 1.23
CA VAL A 238 0.06 -0.96 1.53
C VAL A 238 -0.67 0.38 1.39
N TYR A 239 -1.56 0.49 0.41
CA TYR A 239 -2.33 1.69 0.14
C TYR A 239 -3.68 1.35 -0.49
N PHE A 240 -4.74 1.53 0.29
CA PHE A 240 -6.10 1.23 -0.15
C PHE A 240 -6.58 2.16 -1.26
N SER A 241 -6.97 1.59 -2.41
CA SER A 241 -7.52 2.32 -3.55
C SER A 241 -8.69 1.55 -4.16
N VAL A 242 -9.90 2.09 -3.96
CA VAL A 242 -11.13 1.57 -4.57
C VAL A 242 -11.07 1.65 -6.10
N VAL A 243 -10.48 2.72 -6.63
CA VAL A 243 -10.31 2.93 -8.07
C VAL A 243 -9.48 1.82 -8.70
N LEU A 244 -8.38 1.42 -8.05
CA LEU A 244 -7.55 0.31 -8.51
C LEU A 244 -8.35 -1.00 -8.58
N CYS A 245 -9.18 -1.28 -7.56
CA CYS A 245 -10.00 -2.49 -7.55
C CYS A 245 -10.97 -2.53 -8.73
N PHE A 246 -11.59 -1.39 -9.04
CA PHE A 246 -12.51 -1.27 -10.17
C PHE A 246 -11.80 -1.45 -11.51
N ILE A 247 -10.66 -0.77 -11.71
CA ILE A 247 -9.85 -0.88 -12.93
C ILE A 247 -9.38 -2.32 -13.14
N THR A 248 -8.91 -2.99 -12.08
CA THR A 248 -8.51 -4.40 -12.16
C THR A 248 -9.68 -5.30 -12.58
N GLY A 249 -10.89 -5.04 -12.07
CA GLY A 249 -12.10 -5.71 -12.54
C GLY A 249 -12.34 -5.58 -14.04
N ILE A 250 -12.26 -4.34 -14.55
CA ILE A 250 -12.44 -4.04 -15.98
C ILE A 250 -11.38 -4.75 -16.84
N VAL A 251 -10.11 -4.64 -16.47
CA VAL A 251 -9.00 -5.22 -17.23
C VAL A 251 -9.12 -6.75 -17.30
N VAL A 252 -9.46 -7.40 -16.18
CA VAL A 252 -9.70 -8.85 -16.15
C VAL A 252 -10.86 -9.23 -17.08
N ALA A 253 -11.97 -8.49 -17.04
CA ALA A 253 -13.12 -8.76 -17.89
C ALA A 253 -12.80 -8.63 -19.39
N ILE A 254 -12.09 -7.55 -19.78
CA ILE A 254 -11.67 -7.32 -21.18
C ILE A 254 -10.74 -8.44 -21.65
N ASN A 255 -9.77 -8.83 -20.83
CA ASN A 255 -8.78 -9.83 -21.21
C ASN A 255 -9.41 -11.21 -21.40
N ILE A 256 -10.34 -11.60 -20.52
CA ILE A 256 -11.09 -12.86 -20.66
C ILE A 256 -11.91 -12.86 -21.95
N ARG A 257 -12.58 -11.75 -22.29
CA ARG A 257 -13.42 -11.65 -23.50
C ARG A 257 -12.59 -11.85 -24.78
N ARG A 258 -11.41 -11.26 -24.85
CA ARG A 258 -10.49 -11.45 -25.99
C ARG A 258 -10.15 -12.92 -26.22
N HIS A 259 -9.93 -13.69 -25.15
CA HIS A 259 -9.58 -15.10 -25.26
C HIS A 259 -10.76 -16.04 -25.53
N ILE A 260 -12.00 -15.62 -25.25
CA ILE A 260 -13.20 -16.38 -25.62
C ILE A 260 -13.45 -16.25 -27.12
N ASN A 261 -13.44 -15.02 -27.66
CA ASN A 261 -13.72 -14.77 -29.07
C ASN A 261 -12.71 -15.46 -30.02
N LEU A 262 -11.46 -15.65 -29.59
CA LEU A 262 -10.43 -16.37 -30.36
C LEU A 262 -10.67 -17.90 -30.44
N ARG A 263 -11.65 -18.46 -29.72
CA ARG A 263 -12.02 -19.88 -29.85
C ARG A 263 -13.16 -20.12 -30.84
N ASP A 264 -13.89 -19.06 -31.20
CA ASP A 264 -15.07 -19.13 -32.06
C ASP A 264 -14.74 -18.76 -33.52
N THR A 265 -13.45 -18.55 -33.83
CA THR A 265 -12.88 -18.29 -35.16
C THR A 265 -11.82 -19.34 -35.48
#